data_AF-A0A6M3LJG3-F1
#
_entry.id   AF-A0A6M3LJG3-F1
#
_cell.length_a   1.000
_cell.length_b   1.000
_cell.length_c   1.000
_cell.angle_alpha   90.00
_cell.angle_beta   90.00
_cell.angle_gamma   90.00
#
_symmetry.space_group_name_H-M   'P 1'
#
loop_
_entity.id
_entity.type
_entity.pdbx_description
1 polymer ?
#
loop_
_entity_poly.entity_id
_entity_poly.type
_entity_poly.pdbx_seq_one_letter_code
_entity_poly.pdbx_strand_id
1 'polypeptide(L)'
;MRKIAPLFAVILLSLTVAIVVSQEPPIHHIVGTGQSLSVGGQSVAHTSASPDGHLALSRDRTAFLSPLAEPVARAQVQETHHSSMAAMIDALAPEHVTLHTAAGVGGCEYDCLKQDGTGDVYALSLAQMAAARDLALAAGREYVVSAVSLVHGEADHRLGTTTYYSDMLELQSDYQADAQAL
;
A
#
# COMPACT_ATOMS: atom_id res chain seq x y z
N MET A 1 -49.47 41.71 -53.84
CA MET A 1 -48.45 42.09 -52.83
C MET A 1 -48.43 41.00 -51.76
N ARG A 2 -47.41 40.12 -51.78
CA ARG A 2 -47.26 39.00 -50.84
C ARG A 2 -46.58 39.50 -49.55
N LYS A 3 -47.22 39.26 -48.39
CA LYS A 3 -46.62 39.53 -47.07
C LYS A 3 -45.71 38.36 -46.70
N ILE A 4 -44.44 38.65 -46.43
CA ILE A 4 -43.43 37.71 -45.91
C ILE A 4 -43.38 37.93 -44.39
N ALA A 5 -43.56 36.87 -43.60
CA ALA A 5 -43.34 36.88 -42.15
C ALA A 5 -41.85 36.61 -41.86
N PRO A 6 -41.23 37.22 -40.83
CA PRO A 6 -39.85 36.92 -40.48
C PRO A 6 -39.78 35.66 -39.63
N LEU A 7 -38.89 34.75 -40.02
CA LEU A 7 -38.49 33.57 -39.24
C LEU A 7 -37.37 34.01 -38.28
N PHE A 8 -37.63 34.03 -36.96
CA PHE A 8 -36.58 34.20 -35.95
C PHE A 8 -35.95 32.83 -35.67
N ALA A 9 -34.69 32.66 -36.05
CA ALA A 9 -33.87 31.52 -35.64
C ALA A 9 -33.14 31.88 -34.34
N VAL A 10 -33.51 31.22 -33.23
CA VAL A 10 -32.73 31.25 -31.99
C VAL A 10 -31.72 30.12 -32.07
N ILE A 11 -30.44 30.46 -32.21
CA ILE A 11 -29.34 29.50 -32.14
C ILE A 11 -28.92 29.41 -30.66
N LEU A 12 -29.29 28.33 -29.98
CA LEU A 12 -28.67 27.96 -28.70
C LEU A 12 -27.32 27.29 -28.99
N LEU A 13 -26.22 27.98 -28.72
CA LEU A 13 -24.91 27.36 -28.59
C LEU A 13 -24.80 26.78 -27.17
N SER A 14 -24.93 25.47 -27.00
CA SER A 14 -24.56 24.80 -25.75
C SER A 14 -23.05 24.59 -25.75
N LEU A 15 -22.32 25.37 -24.95
CA LEU A 15 -20.89 25.16 -24.72
C LEU A 15 -20.73 24.04 -23.68
N THR A 16 -20.50 22.81 -24.12
CA THR A 16 -20.15 21.70 -23.23
C THR A 16 -18.68 21.89 -22.84
N VAL A 17 -18.42 22.42 -21.66
CA VAL A 17 -17.08 22.39 -21.06
C VAL A 17 -16.85 20.95 -20.60
N ALA A 18 -16.05 20.19 -21.36
CA ALA A 18 -15.51 18.94 -20.86
C ALA A 18 -14.50 19.30 -19.75
N ILE A 19 -14.91 19.17 -18.50
CA ILE A 19 -13.97 19.16 -17.37
C ILE A 19 -13.21 17.84 -17.50
N VAL A 20 -12.01 17.89 -18.07
CA VAL A 20 -11.04 16.81 -17.93
C VAL A 20 -10.54 16.89 -16.50
N VAL A 21 -11.17 16.12 -15.60
CA VAL A 21 -10.57 15.85 -14.30
C VAL A 21 -9.38 14.94 -14.61
N SER A 22 -8.16 15.44 -14.45
CA SER A 22 -7.00 14.55 -14.38
C SER A 22 -7.25 13.63 -13.19
N GLN A 23 -7.52 12.35 -13.42
CA GLN A 23 -7.48 11.39 -12.31
C GLN A 23 -6.04 11.36 -11.81
N GLU A 24 -5.87 11.66 -10.52
CA GLU A 24 -4.61 11.41 -9.83
C GLU A 24 -4.21 9.94 -10.03
N PRO A 25 -2.91 9.63 -10.16
CA PRO A 25 -2.46 8.25 -10.34
C PRO A 25 -2.97 7.37 -9.18
N PRO A 26 -3.20 6.06 -9.43
CA PRO A 26 -3.58 5.14 -8.37
C PRO A 26 -2.51 5.09 -7.27
N ILE A 27 -2.94 4.81 -6.04
CA ILE A 27 -2.04 4.46 -4.95
C ILE A 27 -1.68 2.98 -5.06
N HIS A 28 -0.40 2.69 -5.24
CA HIS A 28 0.16 1.34 -5.26
C HIS A 28 0.59 0.93 -3.85
N HIS A 29 -0.18 0.09 -3.18
CA HIS A 29 0.15 -0.39 -1.85
C HIS A 29 1.18 -1.54 -1.90
N ILE A 30 2.31 -1.33 -1.23
CA ILE A 30 3.33 -2.31 -0.90
C ILE A 30 3.16 -2.76 0.55
N VAL A 31 2.70 -3.99 0.74
CA VAL A 31 2.44 -4.58 2.06
C VAL A 31 3.72 -5.28 2.53
N GLY A 32 4.34 -4.78 3.60
CA GLY A 32 5.48 -5.43 4.24
C GLY A 32 5.01 -6.44 5.27
N THR A 33 5.55 -7.65 5.21
CA THR A 33 5.27 -8.70 6.19
C THR A 33 6.52 -9.52 6.56
N GLY A 34 6.52 -10.16 7.72
CA GLY A 34 7.55 -11.12 8.11
C GLY A 34 7.97 -11.03 9.56
N GLN A 35 9.26 -11.27 9.83
CA GLN A 35 9.81 -11.23 11.19
C GLN A 35 10.64 -9.97 11.45
N SER A 36 11.59 -10.03 12.39
CA SER A 36 12.34 -8.87 12.89
C SER A 36 12.92 -8.02 11.76
N LEU A 37 13.57 -8.63 10.76
CA LEU A 37 14.20 -7.88 9.67
C LEU A 37 13.19 -7.16 8.76
N SER A 38 11.95 -7.67 8.63
CA SER A 38 10.88 -6.99 7.86
C SER A 38 10.42 -5.67 8.50
N VAL A 39 10.62 -5.53 9.82
CA VAL A 39 10.21 -4.36 10.61
C VAL A 39 11.41 -3.58 11.16
N GLY A 40 12.61 -3.85 10.64
CA GLY A 40 13.82 -3.10 10.95
C GLY A 40 14.66 -3.60 12.13
N GLY A 41 14.26 -4.70 12.75
CA GLY A 41 15.08 -5.48 13.68
C GLY A 41 15.60 -4.68 14.89
N GLN A 42 16.93 -4.59 15.01
CA GLN A 42 17.59 -3.81 16.07
C GLN A 42 18.22 -2.52 15.55
N SER A 43 17.88 -2.09 14.34
CA SER A 43 18.45 -0.89 13.73
C SER A 43 17.91 0.40 14.36
N VAL A 44 18.59 1.51 14.06
CA VAL A 44 18.10 2.86 14.30
C VAL A 44 17.73 3.46 12.95
N ALA A 45 16.56 4.11 12.88
CA ALA A 45 16.08 4.83 11.71
C ALA A 45 17.02 6.01 11.46
N HIS A 46 17.64 6.01 10.29
CA HIS A 46 18.52 7.07 9.82
C HIS A 46 17.88 7.84 8.66
N THR A 47 16.87 7.26 8.00
CA THR A 47 16.10 7.89 6.92
C THR A 47 14.78 8.45 7.46
N SER A 48 14.75 9.74 7.82
CA SER A 48 13.55 10.36 8.39
C SER A 48 12.55 10.89 7.36
N ALA A 49 12.85 10.80 6.06
CA ALA A 49 11.95 11.18 4.97
C ALA A 49 12.26 10.36 3.72
N SER A 50 11.22 9.78 3.12
CA SER A 50 11.25 9.28 1.74
C SER A 50 11.21 10.46 0.76
N PRO A 51 11.70 10.30 -0.49
CA PRO A 51 11.42 11.24 -1.58
C PRO A 51 9.93 11.60 -1.70
N ASP A 52 9.69 12.81 -2.24
CA ASP A 52 8.39 13.46 -2.25
C ASP A 52 7.29 12.57 -2.89
N GLY A 53 6.17 12.39 -2.20
CA GLY A 53 4.94 11.82 -2.77
C GLY A 53 4.59 10.38 -2.33
N HIS A 54 5.54 9.62 -1.78
CA HIS A 54 5.25 8.29 -1.23
C HIS A 54 4.58 8.38 0.15
N LEU A 55 3.77 7.38 0.46
CA LEU A 55 2.85 7.40 1.60
C LEU A 55 3.12 6.25 2.58
N ALA A 56 2.73 6.49 3.83
CA ALA A 56 2.57 5.48 4.85
C ALA A 56 1.21 5.69 5.53
N LEU A 57 0.76 4.69 6.29
CA LEU A 57 -0.28 4.92 7.29
C LEU A 57 0.34 5.68 8.47
N SER A 58 -0.45 6.53 9.10
CA SER A 58 -0.09 7.23 10.34
C SER A 58 0.43 6.28 11.41
N ARG A 59 1.05 6.81 12.47
CA ARG A 59 1.65 5.98 13.54
C ARG A 59 0.67 5.05 14.27
N ASP A 60 -0.62 5.38 14.28
CA ASP A 60 -1.72 4.52 14.75
C ASP A 60 -2.18 3.48 13.70
N ARG A 61 -1.45 3.40 12.58
CA ARG A 61 -1.51 2.43 11.49
C ARG A 61 -2.81 2.39 10.70
N THR A 62 -3.79 3.25 10.97
CA THR A 62 -5.10 3.18 10.32
C THR A 62 -5.84 4.52 10.21
N ALA A 63 -5.40 5.60 10.85
CA ALA A 63 -6.22 6.82 10.92
C ALA A 63 -6.11 7.75 9.72
N PHE A 64 -4.92 7.92 9.13
CA PHE A 64 -4.73 8.80 7.97
C PHE A 64 -3.47 8.44 7.17
N LEU A 65 -3.39 8.96 5.93
CA LEU A 65 -2.19 8.88 5.10
C LEU A 65 -1.21 9.97 5.51
N SER A 66 0.05 9.60 5.68
CA SER A 66 1.16 10.52 5.94
C SER A 66 2.27 10.34 4.91
N PRO A 67 3.15 11.33 4.71
CA PRO A 67 4.38 11.11 3.97
C PRO A 67 5.14 9.91 4.53
N LEU A 68 5.72 9.11 3.63
CA LEU A 68 6.54 7.97 4.01
C LEU A 68 7.80 8.44 4.75
N ALA A 69 7.98 7.93 5.97
CA ALA A 69 9.15 8.15 6.80
C ALA A 69 9.38 6.91 7.65
N GLU A 70 10.65 6.60 7.95
CA GLU A 70 10.93 5.57 8.93
C GLU A 70 10.64 6.08 10.36
N PRO A 71 10.12 5.23 11.24
CA PRO A 71 9.76 3.83 10.99
C PRO A 71 8.42 3.65 10.28
N VAL A 72 8.36 2.74 9.30
CA VAL A 72 7.09 2.30 8.70
C VAL A 72 6.34 1.34 9.64
N ALA A 73 7.08 0.52 10.39
CA ALA A 73 6.54 -0.41 11.36
C ALA A 73 6.56 0.16 12.78
N ARG A 74 5.39 0.28 13.42
CA ARG A 74 5.23 0.44 14.89
C ARG A 74 5.81 1.76 15.40
N ALA A 75 5.58 2.09 16.66
CA ALA A 75 6.19 3.25 17.32
C ALA A 75 7.68 3.02 17.68
N GLN A 76 8.42 2.25 16.87
CA GLN A 76 9.80 1.86 17.14
C GLN A 76 10.73 2.55 16.17
N VAL A 77 11.81 3.18 16.63
CA VAL A 77 12.75 3.98 15.82
C VAL A 77 13.64 3.16 14.87
N GLN A 78 13.13 2.13 14.20
CA GLN A 78 13.92 1.19 13.37
C GLN A 78 13.83 1.53 11.88
N GLU A 79 14.91 1.30 11.16
CA GLU A 79 14.99 1.43 9.71
C GLU A 79 14.45 0.17 9.04
N THR A 80 13.50 0.32 8.11
CA THR A 80 13.04 -0.77 7.25
C THR A 80 13.57 -0.61 5.82
N HIS A 81 13.32 -1.61 4.96
CA HIS A 81 13.63 -1.49 3.53
C HIS A 81 12.61 -0.65 2.75
N HIS A 82 11.51 -0.20 3.37
CA HIS A 82 10.43 0.47 2.66
C HIS A 82 10.82 1.86 2.15
N SER A 83 11.55 2.66 2.94
CA SER A 83 12.03 3.99 2.52
C SER A 83 12.97 3.90 1.30
N SER A 84 13.92 2.96 1.33
CA SER A 84 14.86 2.72 0.23
C SER A 84 14.18 2.13 -1.00
N MET A 85 13.19 1.24 -0.82
CA MET A 85 12.37 0.73 -1.91
C MET A 85 11.60 1.86 -2.61
N ALA A 86 10.97 2.75 -1.84
CA ALA A 86 10.28 3.92 -2.40
C ALA A 86 11.25 4.83 -3.17
N ALA A 87 12.45 5.09 -2.62
CA ALA A 87 13.47 5.88 -3.33
C ALA A 87 13.93 5.24 -4.65
N MET A 88 13.99 3.90 -4.72
CA MET A 88 14.28 3.21 -5.97
C MET A 88 13.11 3.28 -6.96
N ILE A 89 11.87 3.27 -6.48
CA ILE A 89 10.68 3.46 -7.33
C ILE A 89 10.65 4.87 -7.89
N ASP A 90 10.89 5.90 -7.08
CA ASP A 90 11.00 7.29 -7.54
C ASP A 90 12.09 7.45 -8.62
N ALA A 91 13.25 6.82 -8.42
CA ALA A 91 14.35 6.88 -9.38
C ALA A 91 14.06 6.17 -10.73
N LEU A 92 13.19 5.16 -10.73
CA LEU A 92 12.94 4.29 -11.90
C LEU A 92 11.58 4.53 -12.57
N ALA A 93 10.59 4.98 -11.81
CA ALA A 93 9.20 5.17 -12.23
C ALA A 93 8.51 6.26 -11.36
N PRO A 94 8.95 7.52 -11.47
CA PRO A 94 8.49 8.64 -10.63
C PRO A 94 7.00 8.97 -10.80
N GLU A 95 6.34 8.44 -11.82
CA GLU A 95 4.89 8.57 -12.03
C GLU A 95 4.06 7.78 -11.02
N HIS A 96 4.66 6.82 -10.30
CA HIS A 96 3.95 5.97 -9.35
C HIS A 96 4.05 6.49 -7.93
N VAL A 97 2.88 6.64 -7.31
CA VAL A 97 2.79 6.88 -5.86
C VAL A 97 2.56 5.55 -5.17
N THR A 98 3.48 5.20 -4.27
CA THR A 98 3.34 4.01 -3.43
C THR A 98 2.91 4.35 -2.02
N LEU A 99 2.20 3.42 -1.41
CA LEU A 99 1.90 3.41 0.02
C LEU A 99 2.59 2.21 0.65
N HIS A 100 3.30 2.41 1.74
CA HIS A 100 4.06 1.36 2.42
C HIS A 100 3.48 1.09 3.81
N THR A 101 3.27 -0.18 4.12
CA THR A 101 2.92 -0.66 5.46
C THR A 101 3.84 -1.80 5.85
N ALA A 102 3.97 -2.06 7.15
CA ALA A 102 4.79 -3.14 7.65
C ALA A 102 4.16 -3.80 8.89
N ALA A 103 3.85 -5.09 8.75
CA ALA A 103 3.36 -5.97 9.80
C ALA A 103 4.38 -7.09 10.03
N GLY A 104 5.01 -7.12 11.20
CA GLY A 104 5.95 -8.18 11.48
C GLY A 104 6.29 -8.28 12.95
N VAL A 105 6.74 -9.47 13.35
CA VAL A 105 7.02 -9.81 14.74
C VAL A 105 8.35 -10.55 14.81
N GLY A 106 9.27 -10.07 15.64
CA GLY A 106 10.57 -10.69 15.82
C GLY A 106 10.45 -12.12 16.37
N GLY A 107 11.22 -13.04 15.79
CA GLY A 107 11.25 -14.44 16.21
C GLY A 107 10.04 -15.28 15.78
N CYS A 108 9.15 -14.71 14.98
CA CYS A 108 7.94 -15.36 14.47
C CYS A 108 8.27 -16.39 13.39
N GLU A 109 7.89 -17.66 13.59
CA GLU A 109 7.84 -18.73 12.59
C GLU A 109 6.65 -18.59 11.62
N TYR A 110 6.54 -19.47 10.63
CA TYR A 110 5.45 -19.43 9.66
C TYR A 110 4.04 -19.42 10.31
N ASP A 111 3.84 -20.21 11.36
CA ASP A 111 2.53 -20.37 11.99
C ASP A 111 1.97 -19.07 12.59
N CYS A 112 2.81 -18.11 12.98
CA CYS A 112 2.36 -16.80 13.44
C CYS A 112 2.25 -15.73 12.32
N LEU A 113 2.66 -16.06 11.09
CA LEU A 113 2.51 -15.21 9.91
C LEU A 113 1.29 -15.52 9.05
N LYS A 114 0.81 -16.76 9.05
CA LYS A 114 -0.26 -17.20 8.15
C LYS A 114 -1.64 -16.69 8.56
N GLN A 115 -2.58 -16.79 7.62
CA GLN A 115 -3.99 -16.56 7.88
C GLN A 115 -4.49 -17.51 8.97
N ASP A 116 -5.24 -16.97 9.94
CA ASP A 116 -5.74 -17.71 11.11
C ASP A 116 -4.65 -18.46 11.90
N GLY A 117 -3.41 -17.98 11.79
CA GLY A 117 -2.26 -18.46 12.53
C GLY A 117 -2.28 -18.07 14.01
N THR A 118 -1.19 -18.38 14.71
CA THR A 118 -1.04 -18.06 16.15
C THR A 118 -0.71 -16.61 16.45
N GLY A 119 -0.37 -15.80 15.43
CA GLY A 119 0.00 -14.40 15.56
C GLY A 119 -0.90 -13.45 14.78
N ASP A 120 -0.83 -12.16 15.12
CA ASP A 120 -1.68 -11.13 14.52
C ASP A 120 -1.10 -10.53 13.23
N VAL A 121 -0.01 -11.08 12.67
CA VAL A 121 0.72 -10.44 11.56
C VAL A 121 -0.16 -10.37 10.31
N TYR A 122 -0.77 -11.49 9.92
CA TYR A 122 -1.65 -11.54 8.76
C TYR A 122 -2.87 -10.63 8.92
N ALA A 123 -3.56 -10.74 10.06
CA ALA A 123 -4.73 -9.93 10.37
C ALA A 123 -4.41 -8.42 10.38
N LEU A 124 -3.23 -8.05 10.88
CA LEU A 124 -2.75 -6.66 10.85
C LEU A 124 -2.49 -6.18 9.42
N SER A 125 -1.87 -7.00 8.57
CA SER A 125 -1.71 -6.67 7.15
C SER A 125 -3.06 -6.44 6.47
N LEU A 126 -4.06 -7.29 6.71
CA LEU A 126 -5.42 -7.11 6.18
C LEU A 126 -6.06 -5.80 6.65
N ALA A 127 -5.96 -5.51 7.95
CA ALA A 127 -6.49 -4.27 8.51
C ALA A 127 -5.81 -3.03 7.90
N GLN A 128 -4.50 -3.09 7.68
CA GLN A 128 -3.73 -2.02 7.03
C GLN A 128 -4.11 -1.87 5.55
N MET A 129 -4.32 -2.96 4.82
CA MET A 129 -4.80 -2.91 3.44
C MET A 129 -6.19 -2.29 3.34
N ALA A 130 -7.12 -2.70 4.19
CA ALA A 130 -8.47 -2.14 4.23
C ALA A 130 -8.45 -0.63 4.57
N ALA A 131 -7.70 -0.24 5.61
CA ALA A 131 -7.57 1.17 5.99
C ALA A 131 -6.93 2.01 4.87
N ALA A 132 -5.88 1.51 4.23
CA ALA A 132 -5.22 2.18 3.12
C ALA A 132 -6.18 2.38 1.93
N ARG A 133 -6.96 1.35 1.58
CA ARG A 133 -8.01 1.46 0.55
C ARG A 133 -9.01 2.55 0.90
N ASP A 134 -9.59 2.48 2.09
CA ASP A 134 -10.66 3.40 2.50
C ASP A 134 -10.16 4.85 2.51
N LEU A 135 -8.94 5.09 2.97
CA LEU A 135 -8.30 6.41 2.96
C LEU A 135 -7.96 6.89 1.55
N ALA A 136 -7.50 6.01 0.67
CA ALA A 136 -7.23 6.35 -0.74
C ALA A 136 -8.52 6.75 -1.47
N LEU A 137 -9.59 5.95 -1.29
CA LEU A 137 -10.91 6.23 -1.87
C LEU A 137 -11.51 7.53 -1.29
N ALA A 138 -11.36 7.78 0.01
CA ALA A 138 -11.77 9.03 0.64
C ALA A 138 -11.00 10.25 0.11
N ALA A 139 -9.76 10.06 -0.33
CA ALA A 139 -8.95 11.07 -1.02
C ALA A 139 -9.27 11.19 -2.52
N GLY A 140 -10.25 10.44 -3.04
CA GLY A 140 -10.64 10.44 -4.45
C GLY A 140 -9.64 9.76 -5.38
N ARG A 141 -8.79 8.87 -4.85
CA ARG A 141 -7.76 8.15 -5.61
C ARG A 141 -8.12 6.67 -5.74
N GLU A 142 -7.76 6.10 -6.87
CA GLU A 142 -7.80 4.65 -7.06
C GLU A 142 -6.76 3.97 -6.14
N TYR A 143 -7.04 2.72 -5.77
CA TYR A 143 -6.20 1.95 -4.86
C TYR A 143 -5.97 0.55 -5.42
N VAL A 144 -4.73 0.07 -5.34
CA VAL A 144 -4.37 -1.29 -5.73
C VAL A 144 -3.27 -1.83 -4.81
N VAL A 145 -3.44 -3.05 -4.32
CA VAL A 145 -2.34 -3.80 -3.69
C VAL A 145 -1.44 -4.32 -4.81
N SER A 146 -0.23 -3.78 -4.90
CA SER A 146 0.69 -4.06 -6.01
C SER A 146 1.75 -5.09 -5.67
N ALA A 147 2.12 -5.20 -4.39
CA ALA A 147 3.10 -6.18 -3.95
C ALA A 147 2.95 -6.51 -2.46
N VAL A 148 3.37 -7.73 -2.12
CA VAL A 148 3.69 -8.12 -0.75
C VAL A 148 5.20 -8.34 -0.67
N SER A 149 5.86 -7.62 0.23
CA SER A 149 7.28 -7.79 0.53
C SER A 149 7.42 -8.65 1.78
N LEU A 150 8.02 -9.82 1.64
CA LEU A 150 8.25 -10.75 2.73
C LEU A 150 9.73 -10.81 3.11
N VAL A 151 10.06 -10.60 4.38
CA VAL A 151 11.38 -10.91 4.94
C VAL A 151 11.21 -11.85 6.14
N HIS A 152 11.48 -13.14 5.89
CA HIS A 152 11.24 -14.22 6.83
C HIS A 152 12.11 -15.45 6.57
N GLY A 153 12.14 -16.36 7.55
CA GLY A 153 12.75 -17.69 7.45
C GLY A 153 13.74 -17.99 8.56
N GLU A 154 14.19 -17.00 9.33
CA GLU A 154 15.23 -17.24 10.35
C GLU A 154 14.71 -18.05 11.54
N ALA A 155 13.43 -17.90 11.92
CA ALA A 155 12.80 -18.74 12.94
C ALA A 155 12.61 -20.18 12.45
N ASP A 156 12.05 -20.36 11.26
CA ASP A 156 11.85 -21.67 10.63
C ASP A 156 13.15 -22.44 10.38
N HIS A 157 14.21 -21.72 9.97
CA HIS A 157 15.54 -22.32 9.85
C HIS A 157 16.02 -22.90 11.19
N ARG A 158 15.84 -22.17 12.30
CA ARG A 158 16.22 -22.67 13.64
C ARG A 158 15.39 -23.88 14.09
N LEU A 159 14.13 -23.96 13.66
CA LEU A 159 13.24 -25.08 13.94
C LEU A 159 13.52 -26.30 13.04
N GLY A 160 14.30 -26.12 11.98
CA GLY A 160 14.54 -27.17 10.98
C GLY A 160 13.29 -27.48 10.16
N THR A 161 12.44 -26.48 9.92
CA THR A 161 11.20 -26.63 9.14
C THR A 161 11.51 -27.17 7.75
N THR A 162 10.89 -28.29 7.38
CA THR A 162 11.06 -28.93 6.07
C THR A 162 9.97 -28.53 5.07
N THR A 163 8.92 -27.84 5.53
CA THR A 163 7.75 -27.40 4.76
C THR A 163 7.85 -25.95 4.28
N TYR A 164 8.95 -25.24 4.58
CA TYR A 164 9.04 -23.80 4.35
C TYR A 164 8.63 -23.36 2.93
N TYR A 165 8.97 -24.14 1.90
CA TYR A 165 8.56 -23.83 0.53
C TYR A 165 7.04 -23.91 0.32
N SER A 166 6.36 -24.96 0.81
CA SER A 166 4.89 -25.05 0.69
C SER A 166 4.21 -23.97 1.51
N ASP A 167 4.77 -23.64 2.68
CA ASP A 167 4.28 -22.61 3.57
C ASP A 167 4.30 -21.23 2.90
N MET A 168 5.35 -20.93 2.12
CA MET A 168 5.44 -19.69 1.33
C MET A 168 4.42 -19.64 0.19
N LEU A 169 4.09 -20.79 -0.43
CA LEU A 169 3.06 -20.84 -1.48
C LEU A 169 1.66 -20.63 -0.91
N GLU A 170 1.37 -21.20 0.26
CA GLU A 170 0.13 -20.94 0.99
C GLU A 170 0.01 -19.45 1.32
N LEU A 171 1.05 -18.87 1.94
CA LEU A 171 1.05 -17.45 2.29
C LEU A 171 0.84 -16.53 1.08
N GLN A 172 1.49 -16.83 -0.04
CA GLN A 172 1.30 -16.09 -1.28
C GLN A 172 -0.14 -16.18 -1.78
N SER A 173 -0.71 -17.40 -1.80
CA SER A 173 -2.08 -17.64 -2.24
C SER A 173 -3.08 -16.85 -1.40
N ASP A 174 -2.93 -16.88 -0.08
CA ASP A 174 -3.82 -16.20 0.85
C ASP A 174 -3.77 -14.68 0.61
N TYR A 175 -2.57 -14.09 0.63
CA TYR A 175 -2.42 -12.64 0.37
C TYR A 175 -2.98 -12.24 -0.99
N GLN A 176 -2.78 -13.06 -2.02
CA GLN A 176 -3.32 -12.77 -3.35
C GLN A 176 -4.86 -12.81 -3.36
N ALA A 177 -5.47 -13.79 -2.69
CA ALA A 177 -6.92 -13.90 -2.60
C ALA A 177 -7.53 -12.69 -1.88
N ASP A 178 -6.98 -12.32 -0.72
CA ASP A 178 -7.50 -11.21 0.07
C ASP A 178 -7.21 -9.85 -0.58
N ALA A 179 -6.06 -9.68 -1.24
CA ALA A 179 -5.75 -8.47 -2.02
C ALA A 179 -6.73 -8.26 -3.18
N GLN A 180 -7.21 -9.34 -3.82
CA GLN A 180 -8.18 -9.29 -4.91
C GLN A 180 -9.62 -9.06 -4.43
N ALA A 181 -9.91 -9.37 -3.17
CA ALA A 181 -11.23 -9.20 -2.58
C ALA A 181 -11.50 -7.79 -2.01
N LEU A 182 -10.46 -6.94 -1.93
CA LEU A 182 -10.53 -5.56 -1.43
C LEU A 182 -11.16 -4.58 -2.42
#